data_AF-A0AAV7CYU6-F1
#
_entry.id   AF-A0AAV7CYU6-F1
#
_cell.length_a   1.000
_cell.length_b   1.000
_cell.length_c   1.000
_cell.angle_alpha   90.00
_cell.angle_beta   90.00
_cell.angle_gamma   90.00
#
_symmetry.space_group_name_H-M   'P 1'
#
loop_
_entity.id
_entity.type
_entity.pdbx_description
1 polymer ?
#
loop_
_entity_poly.entity_id
_entity_poly.type
_entity_poly.pdbx_seq_one_letter_code
_entity_poly.pdbx_strand_id
1 'polypeptide(L)'
;MRYLSVTDICSQVWCEQQMIYKMEQPLLIEPEKTAAMSEGSSIHLARELEVHDVVSVTTQTREDRWAIKCLNILAMIPVLQGGELELRELKTRATPTLPGSAQRRSHEIQVSIYKILFDGMVSGVLQADVLIQHLKLRPEQELGPQVKEHAMKCGLTVSTFRDVMELTCLNLTYSDLPMIDSLKLEYCFQGDGSLLGCDEVTFQKEKVLDQVTFYLSYWKGLRDFQGVDIEDAWKCRMCDYSSICEWRAQKTKNIAFRTFNKRFK
;
A
#
# COMPACT_ATOMS: atom_id res chain seq x y z
N MET A 1 -12.32 -2.96 -13.79
CA MET A 1 -11.82 -2.78 -12.42
C MET A 1 -10.58 -1.90 -12.46
N ARG A 2 -10.47 -0.88 -11.60
CA ARG A 2 -9.17 -0.24 -11.32
C ARG A 2 -8.25 -1.29 -10.67
N TYR A 3 -6.94 -1.18 -10.80
CA TYR A 3 -6.03 -2.07 -10.09
C TYR A 3 -6.17 -1.90 -8.57
N LEU A 4 -5.90 -2.95 -7.80
CA LEU A 4 -5.84 -2.87 -6.33
C LEU A 4 -4.43 -2.46 -5.91
N SER A 5 -4.33 -1.52 -4.97
CA SER A 5 -3.08 -1.15 -4.31
C SER A 5 -2.83 -2.01 -3.06
N VAL A 6 -1.63 -1.95 -2.50
CA VAL A 6 -1.33 -2.58 -1.21
C VAL A 6 -2.24 -2.02 -0.11
N THR A 7 -2.45 -0.70 -0.09
CA THR A 7 -3.36 -0.02 0.85
C THR A 7 -4.80 -0.55 0.77
N ASP A 8 -5.25 -0.92 -0.43
CA ASP A 8 -6.57 -1.50 -0.65
C ASP A 8 -6.69 -2.87 0.02
N ILE A 9 -5.69 -3.74 -0.17
CA ILE A 9 -5.61 -5.06 0.49
C ILE A 9 -5.52 -4.88 2.02
N CYS A 10 -4.70 -3.95 2.51
CA CYS A 10 -4.59 -3.68 3.95
C CYS A 10 -5.89 -3.13 4.55
N SER A 11 -6.69 -2.40 3.76
CA SER A 11 -8.02 -1.94 4.17
C SER A 11 -9.01 -3.11 4.30
N GLN A 12 -8.89 -4.16 3.48
CA GLN A 12 -9.68 -5.39 3.64
C GLN A 12 -9.35 -6.11 4.95
N VAL A 13 -8.08 -6.10 5.37
CA VAL A 13 -7.64 -6.67 6.66
C VAL A 13 -8.29 -5.94 7.84
N TRP A 14 -8.50 -4.64 7.71
CA TRP A 14 -9.24 -3.86 8.71
C TRP A 14 -10.72 -4.24 8.74
N CYS A 15 -11.38 -4.18 7.58
CA CYS A 15 -12.76 -4.59 7.35
C CYS A 15 -13.05 -4.71 5.83
N GLU A 16 -13.31 -5.92 5.33
CA GLU A 16 -13.58 -6.14 3.89
C GLU A 16 -14.78 -5.33 3.41
N GLN A 17 -15.89 -5.36 4.15
CA GLN A 17 -17.11 -4.68 3.74
C GLN A 17 -16.95 -3.15 3.68
N GLN A 18 -16.19 -2.56 4.61
CA GLN A 18 -15.88 -1.13 4.55
C GLN A 18 -15.07 -0.80 3.30
N MET A 19 -14.08 -1.63 2.98
CA MET A 19 -13.26 -1.45 1.79
C MET A 19 -14.11 -1.57 0.52
N ILE A 20 -15.00 -2.57 0.44
CA ILE A 20 -15.90 -2.79 -0.70
C ILE A 20 -16.79 -1.57 -0.93
N TYR A 21 -17.42 -1.03 0.11
CA TYR A 21 -18.24 0.18 -0.04
C TYR A 21 -17.41 1.39 -0.50
N LYS A 22 -16.18 1.54 -0.02
CA LYS A 22 -15.28 2.60 -0.50
C LYS A 22 -15.01 2.49 -2.01
N MET A 23 -14.92 1.27 -2.54
CA MET A 23 -14.66 1.02 -3.97
C MET A 23 -15.92 1.13 -4.84
N GLU A 24 -17.05 0.58 -4.38
CA GLU A 24 -18.28 0.50 -5.16
C GLU A 24 -19.17 1.73 -5.01
N GLN A 25 -19.07 2.43 -3.87
CA GLN A 25 -19.89 3.59 -3.52
C GLN A 25 -19.04 4.79 -3.09
N PRO A 26 -18.05 5.22 -3.89
CA PRO A 26 -17.11 6.29 -3.50
C PRO A 26 -17.76 7.66 -3.30
N LEU A 27 -19.00 7.86 -3.76
CA LEU A 27 -19.76 9.10 -3.61
C LEU A 27 -20.64 9.13 -2.36
N LEU A 28 -20.75 8.00 -1.64
CA LEU A 28 -21.58 7.94 -0.43
C LEU A 28 -20.93 8.68 0.74
N ILE A 29 -19.61 8.59 0.83
CA ILE A 29 -18.81 9.18 1.90
C ILE A 29 -17.60 9.84 1.26
N GLU A 30 -17.56 11.17 1.31
CA GLU A 30 -16.40 11.91 0.85
C GLU A 30 -15.23 11.71 1.82
N PRO A 31 -14.02 11.37 1.33
CA PRO A 31 -12.86 11.25 2.20
C PRO A 31 -12.51 12.60 2.81
N GLU A 32 -12.69 12.75 4.12
CA GLU A 32 -12.29 13.97 4.83
C GLU A 32 -10.77 13.97 5.09
N LYS A 33 -10.09 15.07 4.75
CA LYS A 33 -8.71 15.29 5.19
C LYS A 33 -8.71 15.77 6.63
N THR A 34 -8.30 14.90 7.55
CA THR A 34 -8.19 15.25 8.97
C THR A 34 -6.85 15.92 9.30
N ALA A 35 -6.81 16.69 10.38
CA ALA A 35 -5.56 17.26 10.90
C ALA A 35 -4.51 16.18 11.17
N ALA A 36 -4.93 15.04 11.73
CA ALA A 36 -4.05 13.90 11.97
C ALA A 36 -3.44 13.31 10.68
N MET A 37 -4.18 13.30 9.56
CA MET A 37 -3.62 12.87 8.27
C MET A 37 -2.61 13.88 7.72
N SER A 38 -2.89 15.17 7.85
CA SER A 38 -1.95 16.22 7.46
C SER A 38 -0.66 16.14 8.25
N GLU A 39 -0.75 16.01 9.58
CA GLU A 39 0.41 15.89 10.47
C GLU A 39 1.22 14.62 10.16
N GLY A 40 0.53 13.50 9.95
CA GLY A 40 1.19 12.27 9.51
C GLY A 40 1.98 12.46 8.22
N SER A 41 1.41 13.18 7.25
CA SER A 41 2.06 13.45 5.96
C SER A 41 3.29 14.35 6.12
N SER A 42 3.24 15.35 7.01
CA SER A 42 4.39 16.20 7.34
C SER A 42 5.55 15.40 7.94
N ILE A 43 5.26 14.47 8.86
CA ILE A 43 6.29 13.61 9.47
C ILE A 43 6.92 12.67 8.42
N HIS A 44 6.11 12.07 7.55
CA HIS A 44 6.65 11.25 6.45
C HIS A 44 7.54 12.07 5.52
N LEU A 45 7.13 13.28 5.15
CA LEU A 45 7.93 14.18 4.33
C LEU A 45 9.23 14.58 5.01
N ALA A 46 9.20 14.88 6.32
CA ALA A 46 10.42 15.19 7.06
C ALA A 46 11.42 14.03 7.04
N ARG A 47 10.94 12.78 7.19
CA ARG A 47 11.77 11.57 7.12
C ARG A 47 12.31 11.30 5.71
N GLU A 48 11.52 11.58 4.69
CA GLU A 48 11.95 11.49 3.29
C GLU A 48 13.08 12.51 3.00
N LEU A 49 12.95 13.74 3.51
CA LEU A 49 13.95 14.80 3.37
C LEU A 49 15.26 14.55 4.13
N GLU A 50 15.29 13.63 5.09
CA GLU A 50 16.54 13.22 5.77
C GLU A 50 17.48 12.46 4.83
N VAL A 51 16.94 11.80 3.80
CA VAL A 51 17.70 10.92 2.90
C VAL A 51 17.83 11.46 1.48
N HIS A 52 16.93 12.34 1.03
CA HIS A 52 17.03 12.95 -0.30
C HIS A 52 16.26 14.27 -0.42
N ASP A 53 16.70 15.13 -1.34
CA ASP A 53 15.99 16.36 -1.68
C ASP A 53 14.76 16.09 -2.57
N VAL A 54 13.71 16.89 -2.38
CA VAL A 54 12.52 16.84 -3.25
C VAL A 54 12.75 17.72 -4.47
N VAL A 55 12.74 17.10 -5.65
CA VAL A 55 12.85 17.79 -6.94
C VAL A 55 11.47 17.88 -7.61
N SER A 56 11.03 19.10 -7.92
CA SER A 56 9.78 19.31 -8.66
C SER A 56 9.99 19.08 -10.15
N VAL A 57 9.22 18.16 -10.73
CA VAL A 57 9.21 17.86 -12.17
C VAL A 57 7.79 17.94 -12.70
N THR A 58 7.56 18.80 -13.70
CA THR A 58 6.22 18.94 -14.30
C THR A 58 5.96 17.79 -15.26
N THR A 59 4.85 17.09 -15.07
CA THR A 59 4.40 15.99 -15.93
C THR A 59 3.20 16.41 -16.78
N GLN A 60 3.17 16.00 -18.06
CA GLN A 60 2.09 16.31 -19.00
C GLN A 60 1.17 15.09 -19.24
N THR A 61 1.74 13.89 -19.23
CA THR A 61 1.03 12.65 -19.57
C THR A 61 0.88 11.71 -18.37
N ARG A 62 0.08 10.64 -18.51
CA ARG A 62 0.03 9.55 -17.52
C ARG A 62 1.37 8.82 -17.48
N GLU A 63 1.97 8.64 -18.64
CA GLU A 63 3.25 7.98 -18.85
C GLU A 63 4.39 8.78 -18.21
N ASP A 64 4.37 10.12 -18.26
CA ASP A 64 5.33 10.98 -17.54
C ASP A 64 5.31 10.70 -16.04
N ARG A 65 4.13 10.61 -15.43
CA ARG A 65 3.99 10.32 -13.99
C ARG A 65 4.53 8.94 -13.62
N TRP A 66 4.43 7.97 -14.53
CA TRP A 66 5.02 6.65 -14.31
C TRP A 66 6.53 6.68 -14.55
N ALA A 67 7.01 7.41 -15.56
CA ALA A 67 8.43 7.60 -15.83
C ALA A 67 9.15 8.20 -14.63
N ILE A 68 8.57 9.20 -13.95
CA ILE A 68 9.16 9.75 -12.72
C ILE A 68 9.29 8.68 -11.62
N LYS A 69 8.30 7.81 -11.44
CA LYS A 69 8.43 6.70 -10.46
C LYS A 69 9.55 5.74 -10.81
N CYS A 70 9.67 5.40 -12.09
CA CYS A 70 10.74 4.55 -12.61
C CYS A 70 12.12 5.21 -12.47
N LEU A 71 12.22 6.52 -12.70
CA LEU A 71 13.45 7.30 -12.49
C LEU A 71 13.82 7.37 -11.00
N ASN A 72 12.86 7.52 -10.10
CA ASN A 72 13.11 7.46 -8.66
C ASN A 72 13.66 6.09 -8.24
N ILE A 73 13.11 5.00 -8.79
CA ILE A 73 13.64 3.64 -8.56
C ILE A 73 15.09 3.57 -9.08
N LEU A 74 15.32 3.94 -10.35
CA LEU A 74 16.64 3.92 -10.97
C LEU A 74 17.68 4.72 -10.18
N ALA A 75 17.31 5.89 -9.66
CA ALA A 75 18.19 6.73 -8.86
C ALA A 75 18.59 6.08 -7.53
N MET A 76 17.73 5.25 -6.94
CA MET A 76 18.00 4.57 -5.68
C MET A 76 18.78 3.27 -5.84
N ILE A 77 18.81 2.66 -7.03
CA ILE A 77 19.50 1.38 -7.25
C ILE A 77 20.97 1.42 -6.77
N PRO A 78 21.81 2.41 -7.16
CA PRO A 78 23.20 2.45 -6.69
C PRO A 78 23.35 2.60 -5.17
N VAL A 79 22.38 3.22 -4.51
CA VAL A 79 22.38 3.42 -3.04
C VAL A 79 22.03 2.12 -2.31
N LEU A 80 21.23 1.27 -2.94
CA LEU A 80 20.77 -0.01 -2.40
C LEU A 80 21.66 -1.20 -2.79
N GLN A 81 22.73 -0.97 -3.57
CA GLN A 81 23.65 -2.02 -3.98
C GLN A 81 24.58 -2.44 -2.84
N GLY A 82 24.71 -3.75 -2.65
CA GLY A 82 25.61 -4.36 -1.67
C GLY A 82 25.17 -4.17 -0.21
N GLY A 83 25.22 -5.25 0.57
CA GLY A 83 24.91 -5.24 2.00
C GLY A 83 23.50 -5.76 2.33
N GLU A 84 23.09 -5.53 3.57
CA GLU A 84 21.77 -5.93 4.08
C GLU A 84 20.75 -4.81 3.84
N LEU A 85 19.56 -5.18 3.34
CA LEU A 85 18.48 -4.26 3.06
C LEU A 85 17.35 -4.41 4.09
N GLU A 86 17.03 -3.32 4.77
CA GLU A 86 15.96 -3.25 5.75
C GLU A 86 14.78 -2.43 5.22
N LEU A 87 13.58 -3.01 5.26
CA LEU A 87 12.36 -2.30 4.92
C LEU A 87 11.63 -1.84 6.19
N ARG A 88 11.51 -0.52 6.34
CA ARG A 88 10.78 0.11 7.45
C ARG A 88 9.45 0.70 6.98
N GLU A 89 8.35 0.24 7.57
CA GLU A 89 7.05 0.89 7.42
C GLU A 89 6.82 1.84 8.59
N LEU A 90 6.91 3.14 8.31
CA LEU A 90 6.64 4.20 9.28
C LEU A 90 5.14 4.45 9.42
N LYS A 91 4.65 4.53 10.66
CA LYS A 91 3.27 4.86 11.00
C LYS A 91 3.21 5.95 12.05
N THR A 92 2.42 6.97 11.80
CA THR A 92 2.21 8.06 12.75
C THR A 92 0.98 7.83 13.62
N ARG A 93 1.02 8.26 14.88
CA ARG A 93 -0.06 8.07 15.86
C ARG A 93 -0.49 9.39 16.48
N ALA A 94 -1.80 9.63 16.50
CA ALA A 94 -2.41 10.78 17.18
C ALA A 94 -2.39 10.65 18.72
N THR A 95 -2.13 9.45 19.25
CA THR A 95 -2.00 9.19 20.69
C THR A 95 -0.59 8.68 20.99
N PRO A 96 0.00 9.01 22.14
CA PRO A 96 1.38 8.62 22.49
C PRO A 96 1.44 7.16 23.00
N THR A 97 0.87 6.23 22.25
CA THR A 97 0.77 4.81 22.60
C THR A 97 0.95 3.94 21.37
N LEU A 98 1.48 2.73 21.54
CA LEU A 98 1.55 1.73 20.46
C LEU A 98 0.15 1.26 20.02
N PRO A 99 0.00 0.78 18.77
CA PRO A 99 -1.32 0.42 18.25
C PRO A 99 -1.81 -0.90 18.85
N GLY A 100 -3.12 -1.09 18.83
CA GLY A 100 -3.70 -2.39 19.16
C GLY A 100 -3.37 -3.46 18.12
N SER A 101 -3.57 -4.73 18.48
CA SER A 101 -3.31 -5.88 17.60
C SER A 101 -4.02 -5.80 16.25
N ALA A 102 -5.25 -5.28 16.21
CA ALA A 102 -6.02 -5.15 14.96
C ALA A 102 -5.38 -4.18 13.95
N GLN A 103 -4.86 -3.04 14.42
CA GLN A 103 -4.15 -2.09 13.56
C GLN A 103 -2.78 -2.64 13.16
N ARG A 104 -2.07 -3.25 14.12
CA ARG A 104 -0.76 -3.86 13.88
C ARG A 104 -0.83 -4.95 12.80
N ARG A 105 -1.86 -5.82 12.79
CA ARG A 105 -2.09 -6.81 11.72
C ARG A 105 -2.14 -6.19 10.32
N SER A 106 -2.82 -5.05 10.17
CA SER A 106 -2.88 -4.33 8.88
C SER A 106 -1.53 -3.72 8.48
N HIS A 107 -0.68 -3.36 9.43
CA HIS A 107 0.67 -2.85 9.14
C HIS A 107 1.65 -3.97 8.81
N GLU A 108 1.58 -5.10 9.52
CA GLU A 108 2.42 -6.28 9.28
C GLU A 108 2.20 -6.85 7.88
N ILE A 109 0.94 -6.98 7.44
CA ILE A 109 0.64 -7.42 6.08
C ILE A 109 1.09 -6.38 5.04
N GLN A 110 1.00 -5.07 5.33
CA GLN A 110 1.45 -4.02 4.42
C GLN A 110 2.93 -4.15 4.09
N VAL A 111 3.78 -4.16 5.12
CA VAL A 111 5.24 -4.25 4.96
C VAL A 111 5.64 -5.61 4.34
N SER A 112 4.91 -6.67 4.66
CA SER A 112 5.13 -8.00 4.08
C SER A 112 4.78 -8.06 2.59
N ILE A 113 3.72 -7.39 2.14
CA ILE A 113 3.38 -7.30 0.71
C ILE A 113 4.43 -6.48 -0.03
N TYR A 114 4.88 -5.36 0.53
CA TYR A 114 5.96 -4.58 -0.06
C TYR A 114 7.24 -5.41 -0.25
N LYS A 115 7.60 -6.25 0.73
CA LYS A 115 8.71 -7.21 0.58
C LYS A 115 8.52 -8.13 -0.62
N ILE A 116 7.35 -8.78 -0.73
CA ILE A 116 7.06 -9.69 -1.85
C ILE A 116 7.17 -8.95 -3.19
N LEU A 117 6.65 -7.72 -3.26
CA LEU A 117 6.69 -6.93 -4.48
C LEU A 117 8.13 -6.55 -4.84
N PHE A 118 8.91 -6.03 -3.89
CA PHE A 118 10.30 -5.62 -4.14
C PHE A 118 11.19 -6.80 -4.50
N ASP A 119 11.16 -7.89 -3.73
CA ASP A 119 11.95 -9.09 -4.02
C ASP A 119 11.56 -9.70 -5.38
N GLY A 120 10.27 -9.63 -5.75
CA GLY A 120 9.78 -10.04 -7.06
C GLY A 120 10.33 -9.18 -8.20
N MET A 121 10.48 -7.86 -7.98
CA MET A 121 11.12 -6.96 -8.95
C MET A 121 12.61 -7.28 -9.13
N VAL A 122 13.34 -7.47 -8.03
CA VAL A 122 14.79 -7.78 -8.06
C VAL A 122 15.07 -9.15 -8.68
N SER A 123 14.21 -10.13 -8.42
CA SER A 123 14.33 -11.49 -9.00
C SER A 123 13.83 -11.61 -10.46
N GLY A 124 13.44 -10.51 -11.10
CA GLY A 124 13.00 -10.51 -12.50
C GLY A 124 11.62 -11.12 -12.75
N VAL A 125 10.79 -11.28 -11.71
CA VAL A 125 9.40 -11.74 -11.85
C VAL A 125 8.52 -10.66 -12.50
N LEU A 126 8.87 -9.38 -12.31
CA LEU A 126 8.15 -8.26 -12.88
C LEU A 126 8.56 -8.03 -14.35
N GLN A 127 7.62 -8.26 -15.28
CA GLN A 127 7.81 -7.98 -16.70
C GLN A 127 7.15 -6.66 -17.10
N ALA A 128 7.87 -5.84 -17.87
CA ALA A 128 7.42 -4.50 -18.27
C ALA A 128 6.13 -4.53 -19.10
N ASP A 129 5.99 -5.50 -20.01
CA ASP A 129 4.83 -5.71 -20.87
C ASP A 129 3.56 -6.00 -20.07
N VAL A 130 3.65 -6.84 -19.04
CA VAL A 130 2.54 -7.15 -18.13
C VAL A 130 2.06 -5.89 -17.42
N LEU A 131 2.97 -5.06 -16.92
CA LEU A 131 2.62 -3.78 -16.29
C LEU A 131 1.97 -2.82 -17.29
N ILE A 132 2.57 -2.66 -18.47
CA ILE A 132 2.07 -1.76 -19.53
C ILE A 132 0.65 -2.16 -19.92
N GLN A 133 0.40 -3.45 -20.12
CA GLN A 133 -0.91 -4.00 -20.46
C GLN A 133 -1.92 -3.78 -19.32
N HIS A 134 -1.54 -4.11 -18.08
CA HIS A 134 -2.43 -4.02 -16.93
C HIS A 134 -2.83 -2.57 -16.61
N LEU A 135 -1.86 -1.65 -16.69
CA LEU A 135 -2.05 -0.22 -16.42
C LEU A 135 -2.60 0.56 -17.63
N LYS A 136 -2.69 -0.11 -18.79
CA LYS A 136 -3.11 0.48 -20.07
C LYS A 136 -2.30 1.75 -20.38
N LEU A 137 -0.97 1.61 -20.34
CA LEU A 137 -0.01 2.66 -20.69
C LEU A 137 0.41 2.51 -22.16
N ARG A 138 0.87 3.59 -22.77
CA ARG A 138 1.36 3.58 -24.16
C ARG A 138 2.89 3.59 -24.14
N PRO A 139 3.57 2.49 -24.52
CA PRO A 139 5.03 2.40 -24.45
C PRO A 139 5.70 3.46 -25.34
N GLU A 140 5.17 3.69 -26.54
CA GLU A 140 5.71 4.67 -27.49
C GLU A 140 5.29 6.12 -27.20
N GLN A 141 4.66 6.40 -26.05
CA GLN A 141 4.35 7.78 -25.67
C GLN A 141 5.66 8.52 -25.42
N GLU A 142 5.88 9.59 -26.18
CA GLU A 142 7.00 10.49 -25.98
C GLU A 142 6.89 11.19 -24.62
N LEU A 143 8.02 11.27 -23.91
CA LEU A 143 8.12 11.90 -22.59
C LEU A 143 8.12 13.42 -22.70
N GLY A 144 7.50 14.08 -21.71
CA GLY A 144 7.53 15.53 -21.61
C GLY A 144 8.96 16.08 -21.44
N PRO A 145 9.23 17.32 -21.89
CA PRO A 145 10.59 17.88 -21.90
C PRO A 145 11.23 17.96 -20.50
N GLN A 146 10.47 18.28 -19.46
CA GLN A 146 11.01 18.31 -18.08
C GLN A 146 11.35 16.92 -17.55
N VAL A 147 10.64 15.87 -17.98
CA VAL A 147 10.95 14.49 -17.60
C VAL A 147 12.23 14.04 -18.29
N LYS A 148 12.39 14.37 -19.58
CA LYS A 148 13.63 14.10 -20.34
C LYS A 148 14.83 14.85 -19.74
N GLU A 149 14.65 16.13 -19.40
CA GLU A 149 15.68 16.93 -18.73
C GLU A 149 16.08 16.31 -17.38
N HIS A 150 15.11 15.87 -16.58
CA HIS A 150 15.37 15.21 -15.32
C HIS A 150 16.13 13.88 -15.50
N ALA A 151 15.72 13.05 -16.46
CA ALA A 151 16.43 11.81 -16.80
C ALA A 151 17.88 12.09 -17.24
N MET A 152 18.11 13.12 -18.06
CA MET A 152 19.45 13.54 -18.47
C MET A 152 20.31 13.98 -17.27
N LYS A 153 19.74 14.69 -16.30
CA LYS A 153 20.43 15.05 -15.05
C LYS A 153 20.83 13.82 -14.22
N CYS A 154 20.07 12.73 -14.32
CA CYS A 154 20.40 11.43 -13.76
C CYS A 154 21.35 10.59 -14.63
N GLY A 155 21.88 11.15 -15.73
CA GLY A 155 22.79 10.44 -16.64
C GLY A 155 22.10 9.48 -17.62
N LEU A 156 20.79 9.59 -17.79
CA LEU A 156 19.99 8.72 -18.66
C LEU A 156 19.51 9.47 -19.91
N THR A 157 19.60 8.83 -21.07
CA THR A 157 19.03 9.36 -22.32
C THR A 157 17.81 8.55 -22.70
N VAL A 158 16.63 9.17 -22.58
CA VAL A 158 15.33 8.54 -22.82
C VAL A 158 14.44 9.44 -23.67
N SER A 159 13.70 8.84 -24.60
CA SER A 159 12.77 9.53 -25.50
C SER A 159 11.32 9.17 -25.19
N THR A 160 11.05 7.89 -24.94
CA THR A 160 9.72 7.32 -24.76
C THR A 160 9.57 6.66 -23.39
N PHE A 161 8.32 6.35 -23.01
CA PHE A 161 8.05 5.58 -21.80
C PHE A 161 8.67 4.17 -21.82
N ARG A 162 8.73 3.54 -23.01
CA ARG A 162 9.41 2.26 -23.22
C ARG A 162 10.85 2.32 -22.73
N ASP A 163 11.60 3.34 -23.14
CA ASP A 163 13.03 3.47 -22.82
C ASP A 163 13.24 3.45 -21.29
N VAL A 164 12.42 4.21 -20.55
CA VAL A 164 12.50 4.27 -19.10
C VAL A 164 12.14 2.93 -18.46
N MET A 165 11.08 2.27 -18.94
CA MET A 165 10.64 0.98 -18.40
C MET A 165 11.68 -0.13 -18.64
N GLU A 166 12.23 -0.21 -19.84
CA GLU A 166 13.26 -1.21 -20.17
C GLU A 166 14.51 -0.98 -19.34
N LEU A 167 14.96 0.27 -19.19
CA LEU A 167 16.06 0.62 -18.29
C LEU A 167 15.77 0.21 -16.84
N THR A 168 14.58 0.50 -16.32
CA THR A 168 14.20 0.12 -14.94
C THR A 168 14.22 -1.40 -14.75
N CYS A 169 13.60 -2.17 -15.64
CA CYS A 169 13.58 -3.64 -15.53
C CYS A 169 14.99 -4.24 -15.65
N LEU A 170 15.81 -3.75 -16.58
CA LEU A 170 17.19 -4.19 -16.74
C LEU A 170 18.01 -3.91 -15.48
N ASN A 171 17.96 -2.69 -14.96
CA ASN A 171 18.75 -2.33 -13.77
C ASN A 171 18.26 -3.06 -12.52
N LEU A 172 16.95 -3.28 -12.34
CA LEU A 172 16.44 -4.06 -11.20
C LEU A 172 16.87 -5.53 -11.25
N THR A 173 16.94 -6.12 -12.43
CA THR A 173 17.24 -7.56 -12.60
C THR A 173 18.74 -7.85 -12.58
N TYR A 174 19.56 -6.93 -13.09
CA TYR A 174 20.99 -7.17 -13.33
C TYR A 174 21.94 -6.34 -12.45
N SER A 175 21.41 -5.46 -11.60
CA SER A 175 22.20 -4.84 -10.53
C SER A 175 22.40 -5.81 -9.37
N ASP A 176 23.47 -5.60 -8.60
CA ASP A 176 23.74 -6.34 -7.37
C ASP A 176 22.87 -5.84 -6.20
N LEU A 177 21.55 -5.91 -6.39
CA LEU A 177 20.56 -5.55 -5.38
C LEU A 177 20.28 -6.75 -4.48
N PRO A 178 20.41 -6.62 -3.15
CA PRO A 178 19.97 -7.66 -2.24
C PRO A 178 18.43 -7.75 -2.23
N MET A 179 17.92 -8.92 -1.87
CA MET A 179 16.53 -9.03 -1.40
C MET A 179 16.41 -8.34 -0.04
N ILE A 180 15.20 -8.00 0.38
CA ILE A 180 15.00 -7.39 1.71
C ILE A 180 15.31 -8.42 2.81
N ASP A 181 16.21 -8.13 3.72
CA ASP A 181 16.64 -9.05 4.78
C ASP A 181 15.73 -8.99 6.01
N SER A 182 15.28 -7.78 6.38
CA SER A 182 14.50 -7.58 7.60
C SER A 182 13.37 -6.56 7.41
N LEU A 183 12.29 -6.76 8.17
CA LEU A 183 11.08 -5.94 8.13
C LEU A 183 10.83 -5.30 9.48
N LYS A 184 10.57 -3.99 9.50
CA LYS A 184 10.26 -3.26 10.74
C LYS A 184 9.02 -2.39 10.61
N LEU A 185 8.27 -2.29 11.70
CA LEU A 185 7.22 -1.30 11.90
C LEU A 185 7.74 -0.23 12.84
N GLU A 186 7.78 1.01 12.39
CA GLU A 186 8.20 2.14 13.19
C GLU A 186 7.00 3.02 13.51
N TYR A 187 6.84 3.40 14.78
CA TYR A 187 5.72 4.23 15.23
C TYR A 187 6.22 5.54 15.80
N CYS A 188 5.72 6.67 15.27
CA CYS A 188 6.03 7.99 15.80
C CYS A 188 4.78 8.70 16.31
N PHE A 189 4.92 9.48 17.38
CA PHE A 189 3.85 10.31 17.92
C PHE A 189 3.73 11.61 17.12
N GLN A 190 2.51 11.96 16.73
CA GLN A 190 2.24 13.16 15.93
C GLN A 190 2.43 14.47 16.71
N GLY A 191 2.36 14.45 18.04
CA GLY A 191 2.43 15.67 18.83
C GLY A 191 3.81 16.34 18.81
N ASP A 192 4.87 15.54 18.86
CA ASP A 192 6.26 16.02 18.93
C ASP A 192 7.23 15.28 17.99
N GLY A 193 6.73 14.32 17.18
CA GLY A 193 7.55 13.50 16.29
C GLY A 193 8.34 12.39 16.99
N SER A 194 8.18 12.19 18.31
CA SER A 194 8.97 11.22 19.07
C SER A 194 8.70 9.77 18.65
N LEU A 195 9.73 8.93 18.74
CA LEU A 195 9.64 7.49 18.50
C LEU A 195 8.87 6.82 19.65
N LEU A 196 7.75 6.19 19.33
CA LEU A 196 6.96 5.38 20.26
C LEU A 196 7.47 3.94 20.36
N GLY A 197 8.00 3.41 19.26
CA GLY A 197 8.58 2.06 19.23
C GLY A 197 8.90 1.59 17.82
N CYS A 198 9.72 0.55 17.77
CA CYS A 198 10.12 -0.12 16.53
C CYS A 198 10.03 -1.62 16.75
N ASP A 199 9.14 -2.28 16.03
CA ASP A 199 8.90 -3.73 16.12
C ASP A 199 9.47 -4.43 14.89
N GLU A 200 10.14 -5.56 15.09
CA GLU A 200 10.51 -6.46 14.00
C GLU A 200 9.31 -7.32 13.57
N VAL A 201 9.16 -7.53 12.27
CA VAL A 201 8.07 -8.32 11.69
C VAL A 201 8.62 -9.65 11.19
N THR A 202 8.09 -10.75 11.75
CA THR A 202 8.38 -12.09 11.26
C THR A 202 7.71 -12.31 9.90
N PHE A 203 8.52 -12.46 8.85
CA PHE A 203 8.03 -12.70 7.50
C PHE A 203 7.93 -14.20 7.18
N GLN A 204 6.74 -14.65 6.76
CA GLN A 204 6.50 -16.02 6.26
C GLN A 204 5.78 -15.92 4.92
N LYS A 205 6.52 -16.09 3.83
CA LYS A 205 6.07 -15.81 2.45
C LYS A 205 4.76 -16.53 2.12
N GLU A 206 4.65 -17.81 2.42
CA GLU A 206 3.49 -18.65 2.11
C GLU A 206 2.25 -18.15 2.84
N LYS A 207 2.36 -17.82 4.13
CA LYS A 207 1.23 -17.28 4.92
C LYS A 207 0.73 -15.95 4.37
N VAL A 208 1.65 -15.07 3.99
CA VAL A 208 1.29 -13.76 3.42
C VAL A 208 0.63 -13.95 2.06
N LEU A 209 1.13 -14.85 1.22
CA LEU A 209 0.53 -15.16 -0.08
C LEU A 209 -0.85 -15.82 0.04
N ASP A 210 -1.05 -16.72 1.01
CA ASP A 210 -2.36 -17.32 1.30
C ASP A 210 -3.36 -16.24 1.73
N GLN A 211 -2.95 -15.33 2.60
CA GLN A 211 -3.78 -14.23 3.07
C GLN A 211 -4.13 -13.25 1.93
N VAL A 212 -3.16 -12.86 1.10
CA VAL A 212 -3.40 -12.04 -0.09
C VAL A 212 -4.33 -12.74 -1.07
N THR A 213 -4.12 -14.03 -1.32
CA THR A 213 -4.99 -14.85 -2.20
C THR A 213 -6.42 -14.89 -1.68
N PHE A 214 -6.61 -15.03 -0.37
CA PHE A 214 -7.92 -14.99 0.28
C PHE A 214 -8.64 -13.64 0.11
N TYR A 215 -7.92 -12.52 0.19
CA TYR A 215 -8.53 -11.21 -0.05
C TYR A 215 -8.82 -10.95 -1.53
N LEU A 216 -7.95 -11.42 -2.43
CA LEU A 216 -8.13 -11.32 -3.87
C LEU A 216 -9.25 -12.22 -4.39
N SER A 217 -9.57 -13.32 -3.70
CA SER A 217 -10.63 -14.24 -4.13
C SER A 217 -12.00 -13.58 -4.16
N TYR A 218 -12.27 -12.60 -3.27
CA TYR A 218 -13.47 -11.77 -3.33
C TYR A 218 -13.55 -11.01 -4.66
N TRP A 219 -12.48 -10.27 -5.02
CA TRP A 219 -12.44 -9.46 -6.24
C TRP A 219 -12.46 -10.30 -7.52
N LYS A 220 -12.07 -11.56 -7.43
CA LYS A 220 -12.19 -12.56 -8.52
C LYS A 220 -13.59 -13.19 -8.61
N GLY A 221 -14.52 -12.85 -7.70
CA GLY A 221 -15.86 -13.44 -7.65
C GLY A 221 -15.88 -14.89 -7.16
N LEU A 222 -14.82 -15.34 -6.49
CA LEU A 222 -14.68 -16.73 -6.01
C LEU A 222 -15.21 -16.91 -4.58
N ARG A 223 -15.56 -15.83 -3.90
CA ARG A 223 -16.00 -15.81 -2.49
C ARG A 223 -16.83 -14.55 -2.19
N ASP A 224 -17.79 -14.66 -1.27
CA ASP A 224 -18.50 -13.52 -0.67
C ASP A 224 -17.68 -12.80 0.41
N PHE A 225 -17.94 -11.51 0.63
CA PHE A 225 -17.22 -10.73 1.64
C PHE A 225 -17.34 -11.35 3.05
N GLN A 226 -16.30 -11.15 3.85
CA GLN A 226 -16.28 -11.51 5.27
C GLN A 226 -16.24 -10.22 6.10
N GLY A 227 -17.28 -10.02 6.92
CA GLY A 227 -17.25 -8.93 7.90
C GLY A 227 -16.29 -9.22 9.06
N VAL A 228 -16.06 -8.23 9.91
CA VAL A 228 -15.09 -8.32 11.01
C VAL A 228 -15.38 -9.48 11.98
N ASP A 229 -14.34 -9.99 12.63
CA ASP A 229 -14.50 -10.91 13.75
C ASP A 229 -15.26 -10.24 14.90
N ILE A 230 -15.93 -11.04 15.73
CA ILE A 230 -16.75 -10.51 16.84
C ILE A 230 -15.90 -9.68 17.81
N GLU A 231 -14.66 -10.10 18.05
CA GLU A 231 -13.68 -9.40 18.91
C GLU A 231 -13.28 -8.03 18.34
N ASP A 232 -13.37 -7.87 17.02
CA ASP A 232 -13.08 -6.64 16.29
C ASP A 232 -14.32 -5.78 16.02
N ALA A 233 -15.50 -6.17 16.50
CA ALA A 233 -16.75 -5.45 16.24
C ALA A 233 -16.75 -4.00 16.79
N TRP A 234 -15.82 -3.66 17.69
CA TRP A 234 -15.62 -2.29 18.15
C TRP A 234 -15.21 -1.34 17.01
N LYS A 235 -14.54 -1.84 15.95
CA LYS A 235 -14.22 -1.06 14.74
C LYS A 235 -15.46 -0.45 14.11
N CYS A 236 -16.61 -1.13 14.21
CA CYS A 236 -17.87 -0.66 13.67
C CYS A 236 -18.40 0.62 14.34
N ARG A 237 -17.91 1.00 15.53
CA ARG A 237 -18.33 2.22 16.24
C ARG A 237 -17.79 3.50 15.60
N MET A 238 -16.70 3.38 14.86
CA MET A 238 -16.01 4.47 14.15
C MET A 238 -16.04 4.28 12.63
N CYS A 239 -16.92 3.40 12.14
CA CYS A 239 -17.05 3.13 10.72
C CYS A 239 -18.15 4.01 10.12
N ASP A 240 -17.80 4.81 9.13
CA ASP A 240 -18.71 5.75 8.48
C ASP A 240 -19.85 5.03 7.73
N TYR A 241 -19.63 3.78 7.31
CA TYR A 241 -20.61 2.92 6.64
C TYR A 241 -21.48 2.11 7.61
N SER A 242 -21.34 2.34 8.92
CA SER A 242 -22.01 1.54 9.94
C SER A 242 -23.54 1.50 9.83
N SER A 243 -24.15 2.55 9.30
CA SER A 243 -25.61 2.67 9.09
C SER A 243 -26.14 1.76 7.99
N ILE A 244 -25.33 1.46 6.97
CA ILE A 244 -25.71 0.66 5.80
C ILE A 244 -25.06 -0.74 5.77
N CYS A 245 -24.21 -1.05 6.76
CA CYS A 245 -23.40 -2.27 6.78
C CYS A 245 -24.25 -3.56 6.88
N GLU A 246 -24.22 -4.38 5.81
CA GLU A 246 -25.01 -5.61 5.76
C GLU A 246 -24.57 -6.63 6.82
N TRP A 247 -23.27 -6.74 7.13
CA TRP A 247 -22.81 -7.64 8.18
C TRP A 247 -23.43 -7.29 9.53
N ARG A 248 -23.51 -5.99 9.88
CA ARG A 248 -24.17 -5.54 11.11
C ARG A 248 -25.66 -5.90 11.09
N ALA A 249 -26.34 -5.68 9.98
CA ALA A 249 -27.76 -6.01 9.83
C ALA A 249 -28.00 -7.53 10.01
N GLN A 250 -27.16 -8.37 9.40
CA GLN A 250 -27.22 -9.83 9.53
C GLN A 250 -26.97 -10.30 10.98
N LYS A 251 -25.97 -9.73 11.68
CA LYS A 251 -25.69 -10.08 13.09
C LYS A 251 -26.85 -9.69 14.01
N THR A 252 -27.46 -8.51 13.82
CA THR A 252 -28.63 -8.08 14.60
C THR A 252 -29.82 -9.03 14.41
N LYS A 253 -30.12 -9.42 13.15
CA LYS A 253 -31.17 -10.42 12.85
C LYS A 253 -30.91 -11.75 13.53
N ASN A 254 -29.67 -12.24 13.50
CA ASN A 254 -29.27 -13.50 14.13
C ASN A 254 -29.40 -13.44 15.67
N ILE A 255 -29.10 -12.30 16.30
CA ILE A 255 -29.30 -12.10 17.74
C ILE A 255 -30.80 -12.08 18.06
N ALA A 256 -31.61 -11.34 17.31
CA ALA A 256 -33.05 -11.27 17.51
C ALA A 256 -33.70 -12.67 17.40
N PHE A 257 -33.29 -13.47 16.41
CA PHE A 257 -33.76 -14.85 16.23
C PHE A 257 -33.34 -15.76 17.40
N ARG A 258 -32.10 -15.65 17.89
CA ARG A 258 -31.62 -16.40 19.05
C ARG A 258 -32.37 -16.03 20.33
N THR A 259 -32.66 -14.74 20.54
CA THR A 259 -33.44 -14.26 21.69
C THR A 259 -34.90 -14.69 21.60
N PHE A 260 -35.49 -14.68 20.40
CA PHE A 260 -36.82 -15.23 20.13
C PHE A 260 -36.86 -16.72 20.50
N ASN A 261 -35.97 -17.55 19.95
CA ASN A 261 -35.95 -18.98 20.24
C ASN A 261 -35.64 -19.34 21.70
N LYS A 262 -34.98 -18.46 22.46
CA LYS A 262 -34.78 -18.62 23.91
C LYS A 262 -36.01 -18.24 24.75
N ARG A 263 -36.93 -17.42 24.22
CA ARG A 263 -38.19 -17.04 24.90
C ARG A 263 -39.33 -18.03 24.69
N PHE A 264 -39.22 -18.88 23.66
CA PHE A 264 -40.22 -19.90 23.30
C PHE A 264 -39.73 -21.34 23.58
N LYS A 265 -38.69 -21.48 24.42
CA LYS A 265 -38.33 -22.72 25.12
C LYS A 265 -38.56 -22.51 26.60
#